data_AF-A0A2G9P0P0-F1
#
_entry.id   AF-A0A2G9P0P0-F1
#
_cell.length_a   1.000
_cell.length_b   1.000
_cell.length_c   1.000
_cell.angle_alpha   90.00
_cell.angle_beta   90.00
_cell.angle_gamma   90.00
#
_symmetry.space_group_name_H-M   'P 1'
#
loop_
_entity.id
_entity.type
_entity.pdbx_description
1 polymer ?
#
loop_
_entity_poly.entity_id
_entity_poly.type
_entity_poly.pdbx_seq_one_letter_code
_entity_poly.pdbx_strand_id
1 'polypeptide(L)'
;FRKYGIKTYRIEANSKDWNKYQYIERKGEPIAILSSKYQVLPNELVIEKADNMAQRLDARPFVFDDRNWFSKYEVHEHVMASKNLASMSALYVFREDVDITGEGDYVHLGYSVGNAIDGSRSFSVAIFTFRKVCSNFMLHLHSEKMLKVVNGQQITANLRLNQTQTLASVSKRHTKSLSTKMVLPTIKSVIKSADAVVQMYRAMIKSELLEKQAAQVVNYLP
;
A
#
# COMPACT_ATOMS: atom_id res chain seq x y z
N PHE A 1 -20.50 12.59 4.88
CA PHE A 1 -19.19 12.88 5.47
C PHE A 1 -18.91 14.39 5.52
N ARG A 2 -19.86 15.18 6.07
CA ARG A 2 -19.86 16.66 5.98
C ARG A 2 -18.64 17.30 6.65
N LYS A 3 -18.13 16.73 7.75
CA LYS A 3 -16.93 17.20 8.44
C LYS A 3 -15.65 17.18 7.57
N TYR A 4 -15.62 16.35 6.53
CA TYR A 4 -14.52 16.29 5.55
C TYR A 4 -14.83 17.10 4.27
N GLY A 5 -15.92 17.86 4.26
CA GLY A 5 -16.38 18.61 3.08
C GLY A 5 -16.91 17.73 1.94
N ILE A 6 -17.14 16.43 2.17
CA ILE A 6 -17.59 15.49 1.13
C ILE A 6 -19.12 15.37 1.14
N LYS A 7 -19.72 15.59 -0.04
CA LYS A 7 -21.14 15.45 -0.30
C LYS A 7 -21.36 14.52 -1.50
N THR A 8 -22.49 13.81 -1.46
CA THR A 8 -22.93 12.89 -2.52
C THR A 8 -24.36 13.23 -2.88
N TYR A 9 -24.63 13.40 -4.16
CA TYR A 9 -25.95 13.77 -4.68
C TYR A 9 -26.41 12.71 -5.67
N ARG A 10 -27.72 12.43 -5.72
CA ARG A 10 -28.29 11.67 -6.83
C ARG A 10 -28.32 12.55 -8.06
N ILE A 11 -28.16 11.93 -9.22
CA ILE A 11 -28.26 12.64 -10.49
C ILE A 11 -29.70 12.50 -10.98
N GLU A 12 -30.31 13.62 -11.33
CA GLU A 12 -31.60 13.68 -11.99
C GLU A 12 -31.40 14.02 -13.46
N ALA A 13 -32.15 13.37 -14.36
CA ALA A 13 -32.18 13.70 -15.77
C ALA A 13 -33.64 13.89 -16.19
N ASN A 14 -33.98 15.05 -16.75
CA ASN A 14 -35.36 15.41 -17.13
C ASN A 14 -36.36 15.24 -15.97
N SER A 15 -36.00 15.73 -14.78
CA SER A 15 -36.79 15.60 -13.54
C SER A 15 -37.11 14.15 -13.14
N LYS A 16 -36.39 13.18 -13.70
CA LYS A 16 -36.47 11.77 -13.30
C LYS A 16 -35.20 11.38 -12.58
N ASP A 17 -35.39 10.79 -11.41
CA ASP A 17 -34.34 10.31 -10.54
C ASP A 17 -33.52 9.23 -11.26
N TRP A 18 -32.26 9.55 -11.60
CA TRP A 18 -31.35 8.63 -12.27
C TRP A 18 -30.56 7.85 -11.23
N ASN A 19 -31.29 6.98 -10.54
CA ASN A 19 -30.85 6.18 -9.37
C ASN A 19 -29.61 5.29 -9.58
N LYS A 20 -29.07 5.24 -10.81
CA LYS A 20 -27.88 4.47 -11.18
C LYS A 20 -26.58 5.18 -10.81
N TYR A 21 -26.59 6.51 -10.69
CA TYR A 21 -25.39 7.31 -10.50
C TYR A 21 -25.50 8.26 -9.30
N GLN A 22 -24.34 8.66 -8.81
CA GLN A 22 -24.18 9.71 -7.80
C GLN A 22 -23.08 10.67 -8.24
N TYR A 23 -23.28 11.95 -7.98
CA TYR A 23 -22.27 12.99 -8.10
C TYR A 23 -21.56 13.17 -6.74
N ILE A 24 -20.25 13.15 -6.75
CA ILE A 24 -19.40 13.32 -5.57
C ILE A 24 -18.73 14.69 -5.67
N GLU A 25 -18.90 15.48 -4.63
CA GLU A 25 -18.32 16.81 -4.47
C GLU A 25 -17.46 16.82 -3.20
N ARG A 26 -16.37 17.58 -3.25
CA ARG A 26 -15.54 17.86 -2.08
C ARG A 26 -15.24 19.34 -2.01
N LYS A 27 -15.62 19.98 -0.89
CA LYS A 27 -15.38 21.40 -0.63
C LYS A 27 -15.87 22.31 -1.78
N GLY A 28 -17.01 22.00 -2.39
CA GLY A 28 -17.55 22.74 -3.53
C GLY A 28 -16.99 22.34 -4.90
N GLU A 29 -15.92 21.54 -4.95
CA GLU A 29 -15.32 21.10 -6.21
C GLU A 29 -15.84 19.73 -6.67
N PRO A 30 -16.14 19.56 -7.98
CA PRO A 30 -16.45 18.26 -8.58
C PRO A 30 -15.30 17.26 -8.40
N ILE A 31 -15.65 16.04 -7.98
CA ILE A 31 -14.69 14.93 -7.87
C ILE A 31 -14.97 13.88 -8.93
N ALA A 32 -16.16 13.27 -8.91
CA ALA A 32 -16.51 12.20 -9.83
C ALA A 32 -18.02 12.00 -9.94
N ILE A 33 -18.45 11.39 -11.05
CA ILE A 33 -19.77 10.78 -11.19
C ILE A 33 -19.56 9.26 -11.20
N LEU A 34 -20.08 8.57 -10.19
CA LEU A 34 -19.90 7.13 -10.03
C LEU A 34 -21.25 6.43 -9.92
N SER A 35 -21.25 5.10 -9.98
CA SER A 35 -22.47 4.35 -9.68
C SER A 35 -22.98 4.68 -8.28
N SER A 36 -24.30 4.73 -8.08
CA SER A 36 -24.94 4.86 -6.76
C SER A 36 -24.60 3.70 -5.80
N LYS A 37 -24.05 2.60 -6.33
CA LYS A 37 -23.51 1.47 -5.54
C LYS A 37 -22.14 1.78 -4.92
N TYR A 38 -21.44 2.81 -5.42
CA TYR A 38 -20.13 3.21 -4.93
C TYR A 38 -20.25 3.75 -3.51
N GLN A 39 -19.51 3.14 -2.58
CA GLN A 39 -19.50 3.60 -1.20
C GLN A 39 -18.30 4.50 -0.95
N VAL A 40 -18.57 5.79 -0.73
CA VAL A 40 -17.53 6.75 -0.39
C VAL A 40 -16.94 6.39 0.98
N LEU A 41 -15.62 6.25 1.02
CA LEU A 41 -14.83 6.13 2.23
C LEU A 41 -13.88 7.35 2.26
N PRO A 42 -14.00 8.29 3.21
CA PRO A 42 -13.15 9.48 3.23
C PRO A 42 -11.68 9.14 3.43
N ASN A 43 -10.82 9.75 2.62
CA ASN A 43 -9.37 9.58 2.70
C ASN A 43 -8.81 10.00 4.06
N GLU A 44 -9.33 11.08 4.64
CA GLU A 44 -8.93 11.59 5.96
C GLU A 44 -9.18 10.58 7.07
N LEU A 45 -10.33 9.89 7.03
CA LEU A 45 -10.66 8.88 8.02
C LEU A 45 -9.78 7.62 7.84
N VAL A 46 -9.36 7.32 6.62
CA VAL A 46 -8.42 6.23 6.36
C VAL A 46 -7.04 6.59 6.90
N ILE A 47 -6.56 7.82 6.67
CA ILE A 47 -5.30 8.33 7.22
C ILE A 47 -5.34 8.31 8.75
N GLU A 48 -6.37 8.89 9.38
CA GLU A 48 -6.56 8.92 10.84
C GLU A 48 -6.46 7.50 11.46
N LYS A 49 -7.08 6.51 10.81
CA LYS A 49 -7.04 5.12 11.27
C LYS A 49 -5.68 4.46 11.02
N ALA A 50 -5.01 4.81 9.93
CA ALA A 50 -3.69 4.30 9.62
C ALA A 50 -2.62 4.87 10.57
N ASP A 51 -2.69 6.17 10.88
CA ASP A 51 -1.84 6.83 11.88
C ASP A 51 -2.04 6.21 13.27
N ASN A 52 -3.29 6.01 13.69
CA ASN A 52 -3.58 5.36 14.97
C ASN A 52 -3.06 3.91 15.01
N MET A 53 -3.00 3.22 13.87
CA MET A 53 -2.43 1.89 13.80
C MET A 53 -0.90 1.93 13.87
N ALA A 54 -0.26 2.88 13.19
CA ALA A 54 1.18 3.05 13.21
C ALA A 54 1.69 3.22 14.65
N GLN A 55 1.05 4.10 15.43
CA GLN A 55 1.37 4.31 16.84
C GLN A 55 1.28 3.02 17.69
N ARG A 56 0.30 2.15 17.42
CA ARG A 56 0.11 0.89 18.16
C ARG A 56 1.11 -0.19 17.79
N LEU A 57 1.72 -0.08 16.62
CA LEU A 57 2.60 -1.09 16.03
C LEU A 57 4.05 -0.66 16.04
N ASP A 58 4.35 0.43 16.75
CA ASP A 58 5.67 1.05 16.76
C ASP A 58 6.20 1.34 15.34
N ALA A 59 5.28 1.69 14.44
CA ALA A 59 5.58 2.12 13.09
C ALA A 59 5.57 3.65 13.02
N ARG A 60 6.37 4.23 12.13
CA ARG A 60 6.45 5.68 11.91
C ARG A 60 6.00 6.05 10.50
N PRO A 61 5.44 7.27 10.31
CA PRO A 61 5.27 7.85 8.99
C PRO A 61 6.55 7.72 8.17
N PHE A 62 6.43 7.25 6.94
CA PHE A 62 7.58 7.10 6.07
C PHE A 62 7.75 8.35 5.20
N VAL A 63 8.83 9.08 5.45
CA VAL A 63 9.16 10.34 4.79
C VAL A 63 10.48 10.17 4.05
N PHE A 64 10.56 10.72 2.85
CA PHE A 64 11.77 10.67 2.05
C PHE A 64 12.52 11.98 2.13
N ASP A 65 13.85 11.89 2.29
CA ASP A 65 14.72 13.06 2.38
C ASP A 65 14.72 13.89 1.08
N ASP A 66 14.66 13.21 -0.08
CA ASP A 66 14.50 13.84 -1.40
C ASP A 66 13.03 13.72 -1.82
N ARG A 67 12.28 14.82 -1.76
CA ARG A 67 10.82 14.84 -2.05
C ARG A 67 10.49 15.06 -3.54
N ASN A 68 11.49 15.14 -4.42
CA ASN A 68 11.27 15.51 -5.82
C ASN A 68 10.50 14.47 -6.65
N TRP A 69 10.39 13.24 -6.17
CA TRP A 69 9.65 12.16 -6.81
C TRP A 69 8.22 11.98 -6.27
N PHE A 70 7.85 12.74 -5.24
CA PHE A 70 6.52 12.70 -4.65
C PHE A 70 5.52 13.59 -5.39
N SER A 71 4.23 13.24 -5.24
CA SER A 71 3.12 13.96 -5.84
C SER A 71 3.14 15.47 -5.51
N LYS A 72 2.67 16.31 -6.44
CA LYS A 72 2.50 17.76 -6.22
C LYS A 72 1.40 18.14 -5.21
N TYR A 73 0.64 17.17 -4.68
CA TYR A 73 -0.59 17.41 -3.92
C TYR A 73 -0.58 16.77 -2.53
N GLU A 74 0.60 16.67 -1.90
CA GLU A 74 0.76 16.12 -0.55
C GLU A 74 -0.16 16.79 0.48
N VAL A 75 -0.72 15.97 1.37
CA VAL A 75 -1.54 16.44 2.50
C VAL A 75 -0.79 16.27 3.83
N HIS A 76 0.02 15.22 3.93
CA HIS A 76 0.96 14.94 5.00
C HIS A 76 2.26 14.40 4.39
N GLU A 77 3.37 14.49 5.13
CA GLU A 77 4.72 14.09 4.70
C GLU A 77 4.85 12.62 4.25
N HIS A 78 3.94 11.75 4.69
CA HIS A 78 3.90 10.33 4.35
C HIS A 78 2.73 9.95 3.43
N VAL A 79 1.99 10.94 2.89
CA VAL A 79 0.77 10.72 2.10
C VAL A 79 0.93 11.26 0.69
N MET A 80 1.02 10.33 -0.26
CA MET A 80 0.86 10.63 -1.68
C MET A 80 -0.62 10.82 -1.98
N ALA A 81 -1.02 11.99 -2.45
CA ALA A 81 -2.40 12.28 -2.80
C ALA A 81 -2.51 12.85 -4.22
N SER A 82 -3.65 12.65 -4.86
CA SER A 82 -4.03 13.39 -6.07
C SER A 82 -4.64 14.74 -5.71
N LYS A 83 -4.88 15.58 -6.73
CA LYS A 83 -5.58 16.86 -6.57
C LYS A 83 -6.86 16.67 -5.75
N ASN A 84 -7.11 17.60 -4.83
CA ASN A 84 -8.25 17.58 -3.92
C ASN A 84 -8.33 16.35 -3.00
N LEU A 85 -7.23 15.60 -2.81
CA LEU A 85 -7.24 14.35 -2.06
C LEU A 85 -8.37 13.43 -2.57
N ALA A 86 -8.50 13.32 -3.89
CA ALA A 86 -9.48 12.46 -4.55
C ALA A 86 -9.05 10.98 -4.44
N SER A 87 -7.75 10.72 -4.49
CA SER A 87 -7.11 9.43 -4.23
C SER A 87 -5.84 9.63 -3.40
N MET A 88 -5.46 8.60 -2.63
CA MET A 88 -4.29 8.66 -1.78
C MET A 88 -3.61 7.30 -1.54
N SER A 89 -2.36 7.38 -1.09
CA SER A 89 -1.54 6.30 -0.52
C SER A 89 -0.74 6.88 0.66
N ALA A 90 -1.02 6.40 1.87
CA ALA A 90 -0.23 6.70 3.07
C ALA A 90 0.82 5.59 3.31
N LEU A 91 2.04 5.96 3.69
CA LEU A 91 3.17 5.05 3.86
C LEU A 91 3.67 5.06 5.31
N TYR A 92 3.93 3.87 5.85
CA TYR A 92 4.46 3.69 7.21
C TYR A 92 5.55 2.64 7.19
N VAL A 93 6.62 2.86 7.95
CA VAL A 93 7.70 1.88 8.14
C VAL A 93 7.76 1.44 9.59
N PHE A 94 8.01 0.16 9.82
CA PHE A 94 8.29 -0.36 11.15
C PHE A 94 9.67 0.14 11.62
N ARG A 95 9.90 0.17 12.93
CA ARG A 95 11.19 0.63 13.48
C ARG A 95 12.38 -0.29 13.17
N GLU A 96 12.14 -1.59 12.99
CA GLU A 96 13.21 -2.52 12.66
C GLU A 96 13.64 -2.37 11.21
N ASP A 97 14.83 -1.79 11.03
CA ASP A 97 15.55 -1.83 9.76
C ASP A 97 16.36 -3.12 9.69
N VAL A 98 16.38 -3.76 8.51
CA VAL A 98 17.17 -4.97 8.27
C VAL A 98 18.39 -4.59 7.45
N ASP A 99 19.57 -4.63 8.06
CA ASP A 99 20.84 -4.57 7.31
C ASP A 99 21.03 -5.89 6.57
N ILE A 100 20.95 -5.82 5.24
CA ILE A 100 21.07 -7.00 4.38
C ILE A 100 22.52 -7.29 3.99
N THR A 101 23.44 -6.34 4.15
CA THR A 101 24.86 -6.51 3.78
C THR A 101 25.79 -6.60 4.98
N GLY A 102 25.38 -6.08 6.14
CA GLY A 102 26.27 -5.86 7.28
C GLY A 102 27.17 -4.61 7.12
N GLU A 103 26.96 -3.84 6.05
CA GLU A 103 27.75 -2.66 5.68
C GLU A 103 26.88 -1.39 5.66
N GLY A 104 25.73 -1.39 6.35
CA GLY A 104 24.84 -0.25 6.46
C GLY A 104 23.87 -0.08 5.28
N ASP A 105 23.57 -1.16 4.55
CA ASP A 105 22.54 -1.16 3.50
C ASP A 105 21.21 -1.69 4.05
N TYR A 106 20.37 -0.75 4.46
CA TYR A 106 19.13 -1.05 5.16
C TYR A 106 17.96 -1.26 4.19
N VAL A 107 17.23 -2.36 4.43
CA VAL A 107 15.87 -2.56 3.92
C VAL A 107 14.88 -2.17 5.00
N HIS A 108 14.05 -1.18 4.68
CA HIS A 108 12.92 -0.78 5.51
C HIS A 108 11.72 -1.63 5.15
N LEU A 109 11.09 -2.25 6.16
CA LEU A 109 9.81 -2.92 6.02
C LEU A 109 8.69 -1.98 6.45
N GLY A 110 7.62 -1.93 5.67
CA GLY A 110 6.51 -1.05 5.95
C GLY A 110 5.19 -1.54 5.40
N TYR A 111 4.16 -0.72 5.56
CA TYR A 111 2.86 -0.93 4.97
C TYR A 111 2.32 0.36 4.36
N SER A 112 1.61 0.20 3.25
CA SER A 112 0.92 1.25 2.55
C SER A 112 -0.58 1.10 2.74
N VAL A 113 -1.29 2.23 2.83
CA VAL A 113 -2.75 2.26 2.89
C VAL A 113 -3.26 3.17 1.76
N GLY A 114 -3.95 2.58 0.79
CA GLY A 114 -4.51 3.27 -0.36
C GLY A 114 -6.02 3.44 -0.25
N ASN A 115 -6.55 4.54 -0.78
CA ASN A 115 -7.99 4.76 -0.90
C ASN A 115 -8.31 5.79 -1.98
N ALA A 116 -9.54 5.78 -2.48
CA ALA A 116 -10.06 6.84 -3.35
C ALA A 116 -11.51 7.17 -3.01
N ILE A 117 -11.91 8.38 -3.38
CA ILE A 117 -13.30 8.83 -3.42
C ILE A 117 -13.78 9.12 -4.85
N ASP A 118 -12.86 9.14 -5.81
CA ASP A 118 -13.12 9.34 -7.24
C ASP A 118 -13.29 8.03 -8.04
N GLY A 119 -13.19 6.88 -7.37
CA GLY A 119 -13.29 5.57 -8.00
C GLY A 119 -12.03 5.10 -8.75
N SER A 120 -10.95 5.87 -8.73
CA SER A 120 -9.67 5.50 -9.37
C SER A 120 -8.98 4.28 -8.73
N ARG A 121 -9.36 3.93 -7.49
CA ARG A 121 -8.86 2.75 -6.79
C ARG A 121 -9.82 2.23 -5.73
N SER A 122 -9.54 1.01 -5.30
CA SER A 122 -10.09 0.39 -4.11
C SER A 122 -9.45 0.92 -2.81
N PHE A 123 -10.12 0.68 -1.68
CA PHE A 123 -9.45 0.71 -0.39
C PHE A 123 -8.48 -0.47 -0.33
N SER A 124 -7.20 -0.21 -0.10
CA SER A 124 -6.17 -1.24 -0.09
C SER A 124 -5.18 -1.05 1.06
N VAL A 125 -4.63 -2.17 1.52
CA VAL A 125 -3.50 -2.21 2.43
C VAL A 125 -2.49 -3.20 1.87
N ALA A 126 -1.22 -2.85 1.82
CA ALA A 126 -0.18 -3.75 1.33
C ALA A 126 1.14 -3.56 2.10
N ILE A 127 1.84 -4.65 2.39
CA ILE A 127 3.22 -4.61 2.88
C ILE A 127 4.14 -4.21 1.73
N PHE A 128 5.11 -3.34 2.03
CA PHE A 128 6.17 -2.97 1.10
C PHE A 128 7.53 -3.08 1.76
N THR A 129 8.57 -3.26 0.95
CA THR A 129 9.96 -3.06 1.37
C THR A 129 10.57 -1.93 0.56
N PHE A 130 11.48 -1.18 1.19
CA PHE A 130 12.20 -0.09 0.56
C PHE A 130 13.68 -0.15 0.90
N ARG A 131 14.54 -0.01 -0.11
CA ARG A 131 16.00 0.05 0.03
C ARG A 131 16.51 1.31 -0.65
N LYS A 132 17.16 2.19 0.11
CA LYS A 132 17.60 3.52 -0.37
C LYS A 132 18.63 3.44 -1.49
N VAL A 133 19.61 2.53 -1.39
CA VAL A 133 20.73 2.38 -2.36
C VAL A 133 20.24 2.09 -3.78
N CYS A 134 19.10 1.40 -3.91
CA CYS A 134 18.56 1.08 -5.22
C CYS A 134 17.62 2.15 -5.78
N SER A 135 17.23 3.16 -4.99
CA SER A 135 16.08 4.05 -5.26
C SER A 135 14.81 3.31 -5.71
N ASN A 136 14.74 2.01 -5.48
CA ASN A 136 13.67 1.13 -5.92
C ASN A 136 12.62 1.13 -4.83
N PHE A 137 11.63 2.01 -4.99
CA PHE A 137 10.38 1.90 -4.28
C PHE A 137 9.61 0.70 -4.82
N MET A 138 9.88 -0.51 -4.29
CA MET A 138 9.07 -1.70 -4.57
C MET A 138 7.75 -1.59 -3.83
N LEU A 139 6.92 -0.74 -4.38
CA LEU A 139 5.56 -0.56 -3.97
C LEU A 139 4.77 -1.75 -4.52
N HIS A 140 4.52 -2.75 -3.67
CA HIS A 140 3.52 -3.79 -3.94
C HIS A 140 2.10 -3.21 -3.87
N LEU A 141 1.88 -2.03 -4.46
CA LEU A 141 0.54 -1.53 -4.71
C LEU A 141 -0.02 -2.35 -5.87
N HIS A 142 -1.03 -3.14 -5.54
CA HIS A 142 -1.88 -3.79 -6.52
C HIS A 142 -2.27 -2.82 -7.64
N SER A 143 -1.72 -3.06 -8.83
CA SER A 143 -2.52 -2.96 -10.05
C SER A 143 -3.53 -4.11 -9.97
N GLU A 144 -4.79 -3.85 -10.32
CA GLU A 144 -5.96 -4.68 -10.02
C GLU A 144 -6.04 -6.04 -10.76
N LYS A 145 -4.93 -6.75 -10.99
CA LYS A 145 -4.91 -8.05 -11.67
C LYS A 145 -4.26 -9.15 -10.84
N MET A 146 -5.16 -9.98 -10.30
CA MET A 146 -5.02 -11.41 -9.95
C MET A 146 -4.35 -11.79 -8.62
N LEU A 147 -5.11 -12.55 -7.81
CA LEU A 147 -4.55 -13.64 -7.01
C LEU A 147 -3.90 -14.63 -7.98
N LYS A 148 -2.59 -14.81 -7.92
CA LYS A 148 -1.91 -15.99 -8.45
C LYS A 148 -1.21 -16.68 -7.28
N VAL A 149 -1.75 -17.83 -6.89
CA VAL A 149 -1.01 -18.83 -6.09
C VAL A 149 -0.03 -19.47 -7.07
N VAL A 150 1.27 -19.25 -6.87
CA VAL A 150 2.32 -19.81 -7.74
C VAL A 150 3.04 -20.92 -6.96
N ASN A 151 3.13 -22.11 -7.55
CA ASN A 151 3.78 -23.26 -6.95
C ASN A 151 5.30 -23.21 -7.19
N GLY A 152 6.11 -23.73 -6.27
CA GLY A 152 7.56 -23.49 -6.19
C GLY A 152 8.39 -23.81 -7.45
N GLN A 153 7.90 -24.65 -8.36
CA GLN A 153 8.56 -24.98 -9.63
C GLN A 153 8.35 -23.93 -10.74
N GLN A 154 7.36 -23.04 -10.64
CA GLN A 154 7.11 -21.99 -11.65
C GLN A 154 7.96 -20.73 -11.43
N ILE A 155 8.69 -20.67 -10.30
CA ILE A 155 9.58 -19.57 -9.93
C ILE A 155 10.79 -19.53 -10.87
N THR A 156 11.34 -20.68 -11.24
CA THR A 156 12.59 -20.76 -12.02
C THR A 156 12.41 -20.43 -13.50
N ALA A 157 11.22 -20.69 -14.08
CA ALA A 157 10.97 -20.52 -15.51
C ALA A 157 10.58 -19.08 -15.92
N ASN A 158 10.16 -18.22 -14.99
CA ASN A 158 9.62 -16.87 -15.29
C ASN A 158 10.50 -15.71 -14.77
N LEU A 159 11.73 -15.98 -14.35
CA LEU A 159 12.67 -15.02 -13.74
C LEU A 159 13.14 -13.86 -14.64
N ARG A 160 12.58 -13.68 -15.85
CA ARG A 160 13.07 -12.67 -16.83
C ARG A 160 12.23 -11.41 -17.00
N LEU A 161 11.16 -11.18 -16.23
CA LEU A 161 10.36 -9.94 -16.34
C LEU A 161 9.87 -9.45 -14.97
N ASN A 162 10.56 -8.47 -14.36
CA ASN A 162 10.05 -7.55 -13.34
C ASN A 162 8.95 -8.09 -12.40
N GLN A 163 9.20 -9.20 -11.71
CA GLN A 163 8.20 -9.77 -10.80
C GLN A 163 8.31 -9.11 -9.43
N THR A 164 7.52 -8.05 -9.23
CA THR A 164 7.16 -7.57 -7.89
C THR A 164 6.34 -8.65 -7.20
N GLN A 165 6.94 -9.39 -6.26
CA GLN A 165 6.22 -10.38 -5.46
C GLN A 165 5.38 -9.69 -4.39
N THR A 166 4.05 -9.72 -4.51
CA THR A 166 3.17 -9.19 -3.46
C THR A 166 3.37 -9.95 -2.15
N LEU A 167 3.99 -9.27 -1.16
CA LEU A 167 4.34 -9.83 0.14
C LEU A 167 3.10 -10.19 0.98
N ALA A 168 2.20 -9.21 1.15
CA ALA A 168 0.87 -9.39 1.69
C ALA A 168 0.02 -8.16 1.37
N SER A 169 -1.24 -8.38 1.01
CA SER A 169 -2.14 -7.30 0.63
C SER A 169 -3.61 -7.68 0.81
N VAL A 170 -4.44 -6.68 1.06
CA VAL A 170 -5.89 -6.78 0.95
C VAL A 170 -6.40 -5.58 0.17
N SER A 171 -7.29 -5.82 -0.79
CA SER A 171 -8.04 -4.80 -1.50
C SER A 171 -9.53 -5.03 -1.34
N LYS A 172 -10.28 -3.95 -1.07
CA LYS A 172 -11.74 -3.95 -0.96
C LYS A 172 -12.32 -2.90 -1.91
N ARG A 173 -13.16 -3.37 -2.83
CA ARG A 173 -13.93 -2.47 -3.71
C ARG A 173 -14.86 -1.59 -2.87
N HIS A 174 -15.11 -0.38 -3.37
CA HIS A 174 -16.05 0.58 -2.80
C HIS A 174 -17.50 0.17 -3.08
N THR A 175 -17.96 -0.87 -2.40
CA THR A 175 -19.37 -1.32 -2.43
C THR A 175 -20.03 -1.05 -1.08
N LYS A 176 -21.34 -1.29 -0.97
CA LYS A 176 -22.10 -1.12 0.29
C LYS A 176 -21.53 -1.88 1.50
N SER A 177 -20.73 -2.93 1.28
CA SER A 177 -20.08 -3.65 2.37
C SER A 177 -18.85 -2.92 2.93
N LEU A 178 -18.28 -1.96 2.18
CA LEU A 178 -17.17 -1.13 2.65
C LEU A 178 -17.64 -0.19 3.75
N SER A 179 -17.19 -0.43 4.98
CA SER A 179 -17.51 0.40 6.13
C SER A 179 -16.24 0.87 6.83
N THR A 180 -16.35 2.02 7.49
CA THR A 180 -15.29 2.63 8.29
C THR A 180 -14.79 1.70 9.40
N LYS A 181 -15.64 0.79 9.89
CA LYS A 181 -15.32 -0.21 10.91
C LYS A 181 -14.34 -1.28 10.40
N MET A 182 -14.26 -1.50 9.09
CA MET A 182 -13.37 -2.51 8.51
C MET A 182 -11.94 -2.04 8.27
N VAL A 183 -11.69 -0.72 8.27
CA VAL A 183 -10.35 -0.17 7.95
C VAL A 183 -9.29 -0.71 8.92
N LEU A 184 -9.50 -0.54 10.23
CA LEU A 184 -8.54 -1.00 11.25
C LEU A 184 -8.33 -2.53 11.24
N PRO A 185 -9.37 -3.38 11.21
CA PRO A 185 -9.20 -4.83 11.07
C PRO A 185 -8.43 -5.23 9.81
N THR A 186 -8.67 -4.55 8.68
CA THR A 186 -7.98 -4.86 7.41
C THR A 186 -6.49 -4.51 7.48
N ILE A 187 -6.16 -3.36 8.10
CA ILE A 187 -4.76 -3.00 8.31
C ILE A 187 -4.08 -4.05 9.21
N LYS A 188 -4.71 -4.40 10.34
CA LYS A 188 -4.19 -5.43 11.25
C LYS A 188 -3.97 -6.78 10.57
N SER A 189 -4.87 -7.22 9.68
CA SER A 189 -4.74 -8.53 9.03
C SER A 189 -3.55 -8.61 8.09
N VAL A 190 -3.26 -7.52 7.36
CA VAL A 190 -2.11 -7.47 6.45
C VAL A 190 -0.79 -7.39 7.23
N ILE A 191 -0.78 -6.66 8.35
CA ILE A 191 0.44 -6.50 9.16
C ILE A 191 0.84 -7.78 9.89
N LYS A 192 -0.11 -8.66 10.26
CA LYS A 192 0.23 -9.99 10.78
C LYS A 192 1.11 -10.81 9.83
N SER A 193 1.11 -10.49 8.54
CA SER A 193 1.97 -11.14 7.55
C SER A 193 3.37 -10.51 7.46
N ALA A 194 3.62 -9.37 8.10
CA ALA A 194 4.92 -8.68 8.08
C ALA A 194 6.03 -9.51 8.75
N ASP A 195 5.74 -10.19 9.87
CA ASP A 195 6.71 -11.05 10.55
C ASP A 195 7.21 -12.17 9.62
N ALA A 196 6.31 -12.78 8.85
CA ALA A 196 6.67 -13.81 7.88
C ALA A 196 7.64 -13.26 6.81
N VAL A 197 7.44 -12.01 6.37
CA VAL A 197 8.32 -11.34 5.41
C VAL A 197 9.71 -11.10 6.01
N VAL A 198 9.80 -10.61 7.26
CA VAL A 198 11.10 -10.42 7.95
C VAL A 198 11.85 -11.74 8.05
N GLN A 199 11.16 -12.82 8.44
CA GLN A 199 11.77 -14.15 8.54
C GLN A 199 12.26 -14.65 7.18
N MET A 200 11.53 -14.37 6.08
CA MET A 200 12.00 -14.66 4.73
C MET A 200 13.29 -13.92 4.39
N TYR A 201 13.40 -12.61 4.69
CA TYR A 201 14.64 -11.85 4.48
C TYR A 201 15.81 -12.40 5.29
N ARG A 202 15.61 -12.70 6.58
CA ARG A 202 16.64 -13.29 7.44
C ARG A 202 17.10 -14.66 6.92
N ALA A 203 16.17 -15.48 6.43
CA ALA A 203 16.48 -16.77 5.82
C ALA A 203 17.29 -16.62 4.53
N MET A 204 16.95 -15.64 3.67
CA MET A 204 17.70 -15.35 2.44
C MET A 204 19.13 -14.90 2.75
N ILE A 205 19.32 -13.98 3.70
CA ILE A 205 20.66 -13.55 4.15
C ILE A 205 21.46 -14.75 4.64
N LYS A 206 20.86 -15.59 5.50
CA LYS A 206 21.53 -16.80 6.00
C LYS A 206 21.91 -17.76 4.88
N SER A 207 21.04 -17.94 3.88
CA SER A 207 21.30 -18.80 2.72
C SER A 207 22.44 -18.25 1.84
N GLU A 208 22.44 -16.95 1.54
CA GLU A 208 23.53 -16.32 0.77
C GLU A 208 24.86 -16.36 1.53
N LEU A 209 24.83 -16.14 2.85
CA LEU A 209 26.01 -16.29 3.70
C LEU A 209 26.51 -17.74 3.66
N LEU A 210 25.62 -18.73 3.76
CA LEU A 210 25.97 -20.15 3.65
C LEU A 210 26.55 -20.50 2.26
N GLU A 211 25.99 -19.97 1.17
CA GLU A 211 26.54 -20.17 -0.18
C GLU A 211 27.93 -19.53 -0.33
N LYS A 212 28.12 -18.30 0.14
CA LYS A 212 29.42 -17.61 0.12
C LYS A 212 30.45 -18.34 0.98
N GLN A 213 30.07 -18.79 2.17
CA GLN A 213 30.92 -19.58 3.08
C GLN A 213 31.26 -20.95 2.48
N ALA A 214 30.29 -21.64 1.88
CA ALA A 214 30.52 -22.90 1.19
C ALA A 214 31.47 -22.72 -0.01
N ALA A 215 31.29 -21.67 -0.82
CA ALA A 215 32.20 -21.33 -1.93
C ALA A 215 33.61 -21.01 -1.45
N GLN A 216 33.76 -20.33 -0.30
CA GLN A 216 35.08 -20.12 0.31
C GLN A 216 35.70 -21.44 0.75
N VAL A 217 34.95 -22.33 1.42
CA VAL A 217 35.44 -23.66 1.84
C VAL A 217 35.85 -24.51 0.64
N VAL A 218 35.11 -24.47 -0.48
CA VAL A 218 35.50 -25.19 -1.73
C VAL A 218 36.84 -24.71 -2.27
N ASN A 219 37.18 -23.42 -2.15
CA ASN A 219 38.50 -22.91 -2.56
C ASN A 219 39.66 -23.34 -1.62
N TYR A 220 39.34 -23.93 -0.46
CA TYR A 220 40.30 -24.47 0.50
C TYR A 220 40.26 -26.00 0.61
N LEU A 221 39.40 -26.67 -0.17
CA LEU A 221 39.45 -28.12 -0.33
C LEU A 221 40.54 -28.45 -1.38
N PRO A 222 41.43 -29.42 -1.12
CA PRO A 222 42.55 -29.76 -2.00
C PRO A 222 42.11 -30.33 -3.37
#